data_AF-A0A1X2ECJ9-F1
#
_entry.id   AF-A0A1X2ECJ9-F1
#
_cell.length_a   1.000
_cell.length_b   1.000
_cell.length_c   1.000
_cell.angle_alpha   90.00
_cell.angle_beta   90.00
_cell.angle_gamma   90.00
#
_symmetry.space_group_name_H-M   'P 1'
#
loop_
_entity.id
_entity.type
_entity.pdbx_description
1 polymer ?
#
loop_
_entity_poly.entity_id
_entity_poly.type
_entity_poly.pdbx_seq_one_letter_code
_entity_poly.pdbx_strand_id
1 'polypeptide(L)'
;MSFLIAAPEVVDAAAADLATIRSALTEANLAALAPTTGLLAPATDEVSAAITAVFTGHAQAYQALGAQVSAFHEQFVRAVGAAAVSYASTEAANASPLQQLLNAINAPTQTLLGRPLIGNGANGAPGTGQNGGPGGILVGNGGNGGSGAAGQNGGNGGAAGLFWGTAGAGGAGGSTQTVGAVSGSGGAGGAAGLFGTGGAGGAAGVSVNGRGGFGGNGGAGGLIYGAGGAGGAGGNAISVAGGGGAGGNAGLFGTGGVGGAGGDSGLSGGGAGGAGGAGGMLSGNGGAGGAGGIGGVTGAQPNANGGAGGAGGHSGLFGAGGAGGTGGMSAAPTSTAGAGGSGGGAGLFGAGGAGGAGGIATGSASTGGAGAE
;
A
#
# COMPACT_ATOMS: atom_id res chain seq x y z
N MET A 1 11.30 -35.38 -3.99
CA MET A 1 9.86 -35.16 -4.20
C MET A 1 9.71 -33.82 -4.91
N SER A 2 9.12 -33.77 -6.10
CA SER A 2 8.85 -32.51 -6.79
C SER A 2 7.58 -31.88 -6.20
N PHE A 3 7.67 -30.66 -5.69
CA PHE A 3 6.49 -29.90 -5.29
C PHE A 3 5.85 -29.31 -6.55
N LEU A 4 4.55 -29.52 -6.69
CA LEU A 4 3.74 -28.96 -7.78
C LEU A 4 2.98 -27.76 -7.18
N ILE A 5 3.27 -26.56 -7.67
CA ILE A 5 2.61 -25.32 -7.25
C ILE A 5 1.62 -24.97 -8.36
N ALA A 6 0.33 -24.97 -8.05
CA ALA A 6 -0.72 -24.48 -8.94
C ALA A 6 -1.17 -23.10 -8.43
N ALA A 7 -1.56 -22.21 -9.34
CA ALA A 7 -2.19 -20.93 -9.02
C ALA A 7 -3.63 -20.95 -9.58
N PRO A 8 -4.60 -21.49 -8.83
CA PRO A 8 -5.97 -21.72 -9.32
C PRO A 8 -6.62 -20.44 -9.87
N GLU A 9 -6.32 -19.28 -9.27
CA GLU A 9 -6.86 -17.98 -9.67
C GLU A 9 -6.35 -17.55 -11.05
N VAL A 10 -5.10 -17.88 -11.38
CA VAL A 10 -4.50 -17.59 -12.70
C VAL A 10 -5.09 -18.51 -13.77
N VAL A 11 -5.37 -19.76 -13.41
CA VAL A 11 -5.98 -20.75 -14.34
C VAL A 11 -7.44 -20.40 -14.63
N ASP A 12 -8.19 -19.91 -13.63
CA ASP A 12 -9.58 -19.46 -13.80
C ASP A 12 -9.66 -18.19 -14.66
N ALA A 13 -8.77 -17.21 -14.42
CA ALA A 13 -8.65 -16.02 -15.26
C ALA A 13 -8.33 -16.38 -16.72
N ALA A 14 -7.38 -17.30 -16.94
CA ALA A 14 -7.05 -17.78 -18.29
C ALA A 14 -8.23 -18.50 -18.96
N ALA A 15 -9.05 -19.24 -18.22
CA ALA A 15 -10.26 -19.89 -18.76
C ALA A 15 -11.30 -18.85 -19.21
N ALA A 16 -11.47 -17.76 -18.46
CA ALA A 16 -12.34 -16.64 -18.83
C ALA A 16 -11.85 -15.87 -20.07
N ASP A 17 -10.54 -15.63 -20.16
CA ASP A 17 -9.93 -15.00 -21.35
C ASP A 17 -10.11 -15.87 -22.60
N LEU A 18 -9.90 -17.18 -22.49
CA LEU A 18 -10.14 -18.14 -23.57
C LEU A 18 -11.60 -18.16 -24.01
N ALA A 19 -12.56 -18.01 -23.08
CA ALA A 19 -13.98 -17.89 -23.41
C ALA A 19 -14.27 -16.60 -24.20
N THR A 20 -13.65 -15.48 -23.82
CA THR A 20 -13.75 -14.19 -24.52
C THR A 20 -13.21 -14.28 -25.95
N ILE A 21 -12.01 -14.87 -26.13
CA ILE A 21 -11.39 -15.09 -27.45
C ILE A 21 -12.32 -15.90 -28.34
N ARG A 22 -12.93 -16.97 -27.80
CA ARG A 22 -13.87 -17.79 -28.54
C ARG A 22 -15.11 -17.01 -28.99
N SER A 23 -15.66 -16.16 -28.12
CA SER A 23 -16.80 -15.32 -28.46
C SER A 23 -16.47 -14.42 -29.65
N ALA A 24 -15.34 -13.72 -29.60
CA ALA A 24 -14.88 -12.84 -30.67
C ALA A 24 -14.63 -13.60 -31.99
N LEU A 25 -14.02 -14.79 -31.92
CA LEU A 25 -13.81 -15.63 -33.11
C LEU A 25 -15.13 -16.14 -33.72
N THR A 26 -16.11 -16.47 -32.89
CA THR A 26 -17.43 -16.93 -33.35
C THR A 26 -18.19 -15.79 -34.04
N GLU A 27 -18.18 -14.59 -33.46
CA GLU A 27 -18.74 -13.39 -34.10
C GLU A 27 -18.07 -13.07 -35.44
N ALA A 28 -16.73 -13.08 -35.48
CA ALA A 28 -15.99 -12.81 -36.70
C ALA A 28 -16.29 -13.84 -37.82
N ASN A 29 -16.34 -15.13 -37.47
CA ASN A 29 -16.66 -16.19 -38.42
C ASN A 29 -18.11 -16.11 -38.92
N LEU A 30 -19.06 -15.70 -38.07
CA LEU A 30 -20.45 -15.46 -38.47
C LEU A 30 -20.59 -14.24 -39.38
N ALA A 31 -19.90 -13.13 -39.06
CA ALA A 31 -19.91 -11.93 -39.88
C ALA A 31 -19.32 -12.18 -41.29
N ALA A 32 -18.32 -13.04 -41.39
CA ALA A 32 -17.69 -13.43 -42.65
C ALA A 32 -18.51 -14.44 -43.48
N LEU A 33 -19.56 -15.06 -42.92
CA LEU A 33 -20.28 -16.17 -43.56
C LEU A 33 -21.01 -15.74 -44.84
N ALA A 34 -21.82 -14.69 -44.75
CA ALA A 34 -22.59 -14.18 -45.90
C ALA A 34 -21.69 -13.66 -47.05
N PRO A 35 -20.67 -12.81 -46.82
CA PRO A 35 -19.84 -12.29 -47.90
C PRO A 35 -18.92 -13.33 -48.56
N THR A 36 -18.62 -14.46 -47.89
CA THR A 36 -17.73 -15.50 -48.45
C THR A 36 -18.47 -16.65 -49.13
N THR A 37 -19.71 -16.94 -48.72
CA THR A 37 -20.53 -17.98 -49.35
C THR A 37 -21.49 -17.43 -50.42
N GLY A 38 -21.75 -16.11 -50.42
CA GLY A 38 -22.64 -15.43 -51.38
C GLY A 38 -21.95 -14.82 -52.61
N LEU A 39 -20.79 -15.34 -53.02
CA LEU A 39 -20.06 -14.80 -54.17
C LEU A 39 -20.83 -15.01 -55.49
N LEU A 40 -20.87 -13.96 -56.31
CA LEU A 40 -21.45 -13.98 -57.66
C LEU A 40 -20.35 -14.12 -58.70
N ALA A 41 -20.60 -14.87 -59.77
CA ALA A 41 -19.65 -15.01 -60.87
C ALA A 41 -19.45 -13.65 -61.57
N PRO A 42 -18.20 -13.21 -61.80
CA PRO A 42 -17.91 -11.90 -62.38
C PRO A 42 -18.30 -11.78 -63.86
N ALA A 43 -18.46 -12.91 -64.55
CA ALA A 43 -18.96 -12.99 -65.92
C ALA A 43 -19.75 -14.30 -66.10
N THR A 44 -20.48 -14.41 -67.21
CA THR A 44 -21.38 -15.53 -67.51
C THR A 44 -20.67 -16.75 -68.11
N ASP A 45 -19.34 -16.77 -68.08
CA ASP A 45 -18.54 -17.88 -68.61
C ASP A 45 -18.34 -19.00 -67.57
N GLU A 46 -18.06 -20.20 -68.06
CA GLU A 46 -17.88 -21.40 -67.24
C GLU A 46 -16.65 -21.32 -66.30
N VAL A 47 -15.60 -20.56 -66.68
CA VAL A 47 -14.40 -20.40 -65.85
C VAL A 47 -14.71 -19.53 -64.64
N SER A 48 -15.42 -18.41 -64.83
CA SER A 48 -15.93 -17.55 -63.75
C SER A 48 -16.86 -18.30 -62.79
N ALA A 49 -17.74 -19.15 -63.32
CA ALA A 49 -18.62 -20.01 -62.51
C ALA A 49 -17.84 -21.05 -61.70
N ALA A 50 -16.87 -21.74 -62.31
CA ALA A 50 -16.04 -22.73 -61.64
C ALA A 50 -15.16 -22.13 -60.53
N ILE A 51 -14.56 -20.95 -60.78
CA ILE A 51 -13.78 -20.22 -59.77
C ILE A 51 -14.65 -19.83 -58.58
N THR A 52 -15.87 -19.33 -58.83
CA THR A 52 -16.84 -18.99 -57.78
C THR A 52 -17.23 -20.22 -56.95
N ALA A 53 -17.45 -21.37 -57.60
CA ALA A 53 -17.76 -22.63 -56.93
C ALA A 53 -16.62 -23.12 -56.01
N VAL A 54 -15.36 -22.94 -56.41
CA VAL A 54 -14.21 -23.28 -55.56
C VAL A 54 -14.16 -22.40 -54.31
N PHE A 55 -14.35 -21.08 -54.43
CA PHE A 55 -14.32 -20.17 -53.29
C PHE A 55 -15.48 -20.41 -52.32
N THR A 56 -16.69 -20.61 -52.84
CA THR A 56 -17.87 -20.91 -52.02
C THR A 56 -17.77 -22.28 -51.33
N GLY A 57 -17.23 -23.30 -52.03
CA GLY A 57 -16.94 -24.61 -51.43
C GLY A 57 -15.86 -24.54 -50.33
N HIS A 58 -14.80 -23.76 -50.53
CA HIS A 58 -13.78 -23.53 -49.51
C HIS A 58 -14.35 -22.81 -48.28
N ALA A 59 -15.19 -21.80 -48.48
CA ALA A 59 -15.85 -21.07 -47.40
C ALA A 59 -16.75 -22.00 -46.56
N GLN A 60 -17.50 -22.90 -47.18
CA GLN A 60 -18.32 -23.89 -46.47
C GLN A 60 -17.48 -24.87 -45.65
N ALA A 61 -16.37 -25.36 -46.21
CA ALA A 61 -15.43 -26.23 -45.49
C ALA A 61 -14.80 -25.51 -44.29
N TYR A 62 -14.44 -24.23 -44.45
CA TYR A 62 -13.92 -23.40 -43.37
C TYR A 62 -14.95 -23.21 -42.24
N GLN A 63 -16.23 -22.97 -42.57
CA GLN A 63 -17.30 -22.85 -41.56
C GLN A 63 -17.51 -24.16 -40.78
N ALA A 64 -17.48 -25.30 -41.47
CA ALA A 64 -17.59 -26.62 -40.82
C ALA A 64 -16.40 -26.88 -39.86
N LEU A 65 -15.18 -26.55 -40.28
CA LEU A 65 -14.00 -26.63 -39.43
C LEU A 65 -14.08 -25.66 -38.23
N GLY A 66 -14.55 -24.44 -38.45
CA GLY A 66 -14.76 -23.45 -37.40
C GLY A 66 -15.70 -23.93 -36.30
N ALA A 67 -16.78 -24.63 -36.66
CA ALA A 67 -17.68 -25.26 -35.69
C ALA A 67 -16.99 -26.37 -34.88
N GLN A 68 -16.17 -27.21 -35.53
CA GLN A 68 -15.43 -28.27 -34.86
C GLN A 68 -14.38 -27.72 -33.88
N VAL A 69 -13.63 -26.69 -34.28
CA VAL A 69 -12.66 -25.99 -33.42
C VAL A 69 -13.37 -25.31 -32.25
N SER A 70 -14.53 -24.70 -32.47
CA SER A 70 -15.32 -24.08 -31.40
C SER A 70 -15.77 -25.09 -30.35
N ALA A 71 -16.21 -26.29 -30.76
CA ALA A 71 -16.60 -27.36 -29.85
C ALA A 71 -15.39 -27.93 -29.07
N PHE A 72 -14.24 -28.10 -29.73
CA PHE A 72 -13.00 -28.48 -29.05
C PHE A 72 -12.58 -27.43 -28.02
N HIS A 73 -12.65 -26.15 -28.38
CA HIS A 73 -12.31 -25.04 -27.48
C HIS A 73 -13.21 -25.01 -26.25
N GLU A 74 -14.51 -25.29 -26.37
CA GLU A 74 -15.40 -25.45 -25.21
C GLU A 74 -14.94 -26.55 -24.27
N GLN A 75 -14.62 -27.71 -24.82
CA GLN A 75 -14.17 -28.85 -24.03
C GLN A 75 -12.85 -28.54 -23.32
N PHE A 76 -11.94 -27.85 -24.00
CA PHE A 76 -10.68 -27.39 -23.43
C PHE A 76 -10.91 -26.42 -22.27
N VAL A 77 -11.67 -25.34 -22.47
CA VAL A 77 -11.97 -24.35 -21.42
C VAL A 77 -12.68 -25.01 -20.23
N ARG A 78 -13.62 -25.94 -20.48
CA ARG A 78 -14.31 -26.68 -19.41
C ARG A 78 -13.35 -27.57 -18.62
N ALA A 79 -12.42 -28.26 -19.28
CA ALA A 79 -11.42 -29.09 -18.63
C ALA A 79 -10.43 -28.25 -17.80
N VAL A 80 -10.01 -27.10 -18.31
CA VAL A 80 -9.13 -26.15 -17.59
C VAL A 80 -9.82 -25.61 -16.34
N GLY A 81 -11.09 -25.19 -16.44
CA GLY A 81 -11.88 -24.75 -15.28
C GLY A 81 -12.08 -25.86 -14.23
N ALA A 82 -12.37 -27.09 -14.68
CA ALA A 82 -12.49 -28.24 -13.77
C ALA A 82 -11.17 -28.57 -13.05
N ALA A 83 -10.03 -28.42 -13.75
CA ALA A 83 -8.72 -28.61 -13.14
C ALA A 83 -8.44 -27.55 -12.05
N ALA A 84 -8.75 -26.27 -12.30
CA ALA A 84 -8.60 -25.19 -11.32
C ALA A 84 -9.37 -25.49 -10.01
N VAL A 85 -10.64 -25.91 -10.13
CA VAL A 85 -11.47 -26.30 -8.99
C VAL A 85 -10.90 -27.52 -8.25
N SER A 86 -10.36 -28.50 -8.99
CA SER A 86 -9.74 -29.69 -8.38
C SER A 86 -8.48 -29.34 -7.59
N TYR A 87 -7.66 -28.40 -8.07
CA TYR A 87 -6.47 -27.94 -7.34
C TYR A 87 -6.86 -27.16 -6.07
N ALA A 88 -7.78 -26.20 -6.19
CA ALA A 88 -8.26 -25.41 -5.05
C ALA A 88 -8.92 -26.28 -3.96
N SER A 89 -9.74 -27.26 -4.35
CA SER A 89 -10.37 -28.18 -3.38
C SER A 89 -9.36 -29.11 -2.70
N THR A 90 -8.30 -29.53 -3.40
CA THR A 90 -7.23 -30.34 -2.81
C THR A 90 -6.43 -29.53 -1.79
N GLU A 91 -6.13 -28.26 -2.08
CA GLU A 91 -5.48 -27.36 -1.13
C GLU A 91 -6.33 -27.15 0.13
N ALA A 92 -7.63 -26.89 -0.04
CA ALA A 92 -8.57 -26.74 1.07
C ALA A 92 -8.70 -28.02 1.91
N ALA A 93 -8.75 -29.19 1.27
CA ALA A 93 -8.81 -30.49 1.95
C ALA A 93 -7.52 -30.78 2.75
N ASN A 94 -6.36 -30.38 2.22
CA ASN A 94 -5.08 -30.53 2.91
C ASN A 94 -4.91 -29.53 4.06
N ALA A 95 -5.53 -28.35 3.99
CA ALA A 95 -5.50 -27.35 5.06
C ALA A 95 -6.52 -27.63 6.20
N SER A 96 -7.63 -28.30 5.88
CA SER A 96 -8.75 -28.58 6.80
C SER A 96 -8.32 -29.22 8.15
N PRO A 97 -7.52 -30.30 8.18
CA PRO A 97 -7.08 -30.90 9.44
C PRO A 97 -6.23 -29.96 10.31
N LEU A 98 -5.40 -29.12 9.68
CA LEU A 98 -4.58 -28.13 10.38
C LEU A 98 -5.46 -27.01 10.97
N GLN A 99 -6.51 -26.58 10.26
CA GLN A 99 -7.45 -25.59 10.78
C GLN A 99 -8.23 -26.11 12.00
N GLN A 100 -8.64 -27.38 11.99
CA GLN A 100 -9.30 -28.00 13.14
C GLN A 100 -8.39 -28.07 14.36
N LEU A 101 -7.11 -28.45 14.15
CA LEU A 101 -6.11 -28.45 15.21
C LEU A 101 -5.85 -27.05 15.77
N LEU A 102 -5.71 -26.04 14.91
CA LEU A 102 -5.55 -24.65 15.34
C LEU A 102 -6.76 -24.16 16.13
N ASN A 103 -7.97 -24.50 15.72
CA ASN A 103 -9.18 -24.17 16.46
C ASN A 103 -9.19 -24.82 17.85
N ALA A 104 -8.78 -26.09 17.95
CA ALA A 104 -8.68 -26.80 19.23
C ALA A 104 -7.61 -26.20 20.16
N ILE A 105 -6.45 -25.83 19.62
CA ILE A 105 -5.36 -25.16 20.36
C ILE A 105 -5.81 -23.79 20.85
N ASN A 106 -6.53 -23.04 20.02
CA ASN A 106 -6.97 -21.69 20.34
C ASN A 106 -8.22 -21.65 21.22
N ALA A 107 -9.04 -22.71 21.25
CA ALA A 107 -10.31 -22.70 21.98
C ALA A 107 -10.18 -22.27 23.45
N PRO A 108 -9.23 -22.79 24.24
CA PRO A 108 -9.09 -22.37 25.65
C PRO A 108 -8.82 -20.87 25.80
N THR A 109 -7.89 -20.29 25.02
CA THR A 109 -7.56 -18.87 25.13
C THR A 109 -8.61 -17.98 24.49
N GLN A 110 -9.28 -18.44 23.44
CA GLN A 110 -10.38 -17.71 22.83
C GLN A 110 -11.55 -17.59 23.81
N THR A 111 -11.86 -18.65 24.55
CA THR A 111 -12.90 -18.63 25.59
C THR A 111 -12.49 -17.80 26.81
N LEU A 112 -11.25 -17.92 27.28
CA LEU A 112 -10.81 -17.26 28.52
C LEU A 112 -10.39 -15.80 28.34
N LEU A 113 -9.78 -15.47 27.20
CA LEU A 113 -9.09 -14.20 26.97
C LEU A 113 -9.62 -13.45 25.73
N GLY A 114 -10.59 -14.02 24.99
CA GLY A 114 -11.13 -13.43 23.77
C GLY A 114 -10.13 -13.32 22.62
N ARG A 115 -8.97 -14.01 22.74
CA ARG A 115 -7.88 -13.95 21.76
C ARG A 115 -7.29 -15.34 21.51
N PRO A 116 -6.93 -15.65 20.26
CA PRO A 116 -6.30 -16.92 19.94
C PRO A 116 -4.89 -16.95 20.55
N LEU A 117 -4.41 -18.14 20.89
CA LEU A 117 -3.05 -18.34 21.35
C LEU A 117 -2.07 -18.16 20.18
N ILE A 118 -2.44 -18.71 19.02
CA ILE A 118 -1.70 -18.67 17.76
C ILE A 118 -2.64 -18.28 16.63
N GLY A 119 -2.29 -17.27 15.86
CA GLY A 119 -3.05 -16.87 14.67
C GLY A 119 -2.84 -15.42 14.30
N ASN A 120 -3.06 -15.06 13.05
CA ASN A 120 -2.97 -13.67 12.64
C ASN A 120 -4.20 -12.88 13.08
N GLY A 121 -4.00 -11.59 13.33
CA GLY A 121 -5.08 -10.64 13.56
C GLY A 121 -5.85 -10.37 12.28
N ALA A 122 -7.17 -10.17 12.41
CA ALA A 122 -8.01 -9.82 11.28
C ALA A 122 -7.67 -8.41 10.77
N ASN A 123 -7.58 -8.22 9.46
CA ASN A 123 -7.43 -6.88 8.89
C ASN A 123 -8.74 -6.09 9.08
N GLY A 124 -8.62 -4.79 9.32
CA GLY A 124 -9.75 -3.88 9.28
C GLY A 124 -10.30 -3.76 7.85
N ALA A 125 -11.63 -3.66 7.74
CA ALA A 125 -12.28 -3.56 6.43
C ALA A 125 -11.89 -2.24 5.72
N PRO A 126 -11.52 -2.26 4.42
CA PRO A 126 -11.24 -1.04 3.67
C PRO A 126 -12.42 -0.06 3.66
N GLY A 127 -12.13 1.24 3.73
CA GLY A 127 -13.13 2.30 3.74
C GLY A 127 -13.91 2.45 5.05
N THR A 128 -13.61 1.68 6.10
CA THR A 128 -14.33 1.75 7.38
C THR A 128 -13.56 2.47 8.48
N GLY A 129 -12.25 2.62 8.33
CA GLY A 129 -11.36 3.06 9.41
C GLY A 129 -11.26 2.04 10.56
N GLN A 130 -11.72 0.80 10.38
CA GLN A 130 -11.65 -0.23 11.41
C GLN A 130 -10.19 -0.58 11.72
N ASN A 131 -9.88 -0.72 13.01
CA ASN A 131 -8.57 -1.18 13.43
C ASN A 131 -8.34 -2.62 12.99
N GLY A 132 -7.08 -2.94 12.70
CA GLY A 132 -6.63 -4.32 12.60
C GLY A 132 -6.70 -5.00 13.97
N GLY A 133 -7.19 -6.24 13.99
CA GLY A 133 -7.19 -7.07 15.18
C GLY A 133 -5.78 -7.43 15.62
N PRO A 134 -5.54 -7.66 16.92
CA PRO A 134 -4.26 -8.16 17.40
C PRO A 134 -4.00 -9.58 16.88
N GLY A 135 -2.72 -9.90 16.66
CA GLY A 135 -2.27 -11.27 16.50
C GLY A 135 -2.52 -12.12 17.75
N GLY A 136 -2.35 -13.43 17.58
CA GLY A 136 -2.43 -14.40 18.65
C GLY A 136 -1.48 -14.05 19.79
N ILE A 137 -1.83 -14.47 21.01
CA ILE A 137 -1.12 -14.07 22.23
C ILE A 137 0.38 -14.39 22.12
N LEU A 138 0.73 -15.59 21.63
CA LEU A 138 2.12 -16.04 21.52
C LEU A 138 2.69 -15.80 20.14
N VAL A 139 1.96 -16.19 19.10
CA VAL A 139 2.44 -16.14 17.72
C VAL A 139 1.33 -15.63 16.82
N GLY A 140 1.65 -14.64 16.00
CA GLY A 140 0.69 -14.09 15.06
C GLY A 140 1.08 -12.71 14.58
N ASN A 141 0.86 -12.45 13.30
CA ASN A 141 0.96 -11.11 12.77
C ASN A 141 -0.23 -10.27 13.25
N GLY A 142 -0.02 -9.00 13.52
CA GLY A 142 -1.11 -8.05 13.72
C GLY A 142 -1.85 -7.80 12.41
N GLY A 143 -3.16 -7.61 12.45
CA GLY A 143 -3.95 -7.26 11.27
C GLY A 143 -3.67 -5.82 10.84
N ASN A 144 -3.73 -5.53 9.55
CA ASN A 144 -3.63 -4.17 9.05
C ASN A 144 -4.88 -3.36 9.38
N GLY A 145 -4.72 -2.07 9.68
CA GLY A 145 -5.84 -1.14 9.81
C GLY A 145 -6.54 -0.91 8.48
N GLY A 146 -7.87 -0.87 8.49
CA GLY A 146 -8.68 -0.53 7.33
C GLY A 146 -8.53 0.95 6.96
N SER A 147 -8.52 1.28 5.67
CA SER A 147 -8.55 2.67 5.23
C SER A 147 -9.84 3.37 5.68
N GLY A 148 -9.78 4.69 5.90
CA GLY A 148 -10.96 5.50 6.22
C GLY A 148 -11.84 5.77 5.00
N ALA A 149 -13.16 5.83 5.18
CA ALA A 149 -14.07 6.47 4.22
C ALA A 149 -13.76 7.97 4.09
N ALA A 150 -14.37 8.65 3.12
CA ALA A 150 -14.11 10.07 2.89
C ALA A 150 -14.20 10.92 4.18
N GLY A 151 -13.10 11.62 4.52
CA GLY A 151 -12.98 12.43 5.74
C GLY A 151 -12.81 11.65 7.05
N GLN A 152 -12.86 10.32 7.03
CA GLN A 152 -12.68 9.45 8.19
C GLN A 152 -11.24 9.00 8.33
N ASN A 153 -10.80 8.80 9.58
CA ASN A 153 -9.47 8.31 9.88
C ASN A 153 -9.27 6.88 9.38
N GLY A 154 -8.02 6.54 9.07
CA GLY A 154 -7.61 5.16 8.91
C GLY A 154 -7.54 4.44 10.25
N GLY A 155 -7.82 3.14 10.25
CA GLY A 155 -7.74 2.31 11.45
C GLY A 155 -6.30 2.05 11.86
N ASN A 156 -6.07 1.83 13.14
CA ASN A 156 -4.76 1.45 13.64
C ASN A 156 -4.41 0.01 13.21
N GLY A 157 -3.13 -0.27 13.01
CA GLY A 157 -2.62 -1.62 12.86
C GLY A 157 -2.68 -2.40 14.17
N GLY A 158 -2.92 -3.69 14.07
CA GLY A 158 -2.96 -4.61 15.20
C GLY A 158 -1.57 -4.92 15.75
N ALA A 159 -1.47 -5.18 17.05
CA ALA A 159 -0.23 -5.65 17.65
C ALA A 159 0.12 -7.07 17.18
N ALA A 160 1.41 -7.38 17.09
CA ALA A 160 1.88 -8.75 16.86
C ALA A 160 1.76 -9.62 18.12
N GLY A 161 1.93 -10.93 17.96
CA GLY A 161 2.07 -11.87 19.06
C GLY A 161 3.38 -11.70 19.83
N LEU A 162 3.42 -12.24 21.05
CA LEU A 162 4.52 -12.03 21.98
C LEU A 162 5.87 -12.50 21.45
N PHE A 163 5.95 -13.67 20.83
CA PHE A 163 7.25 -14.25 20.46
C PHE A 163 7.57 -14.10 18.98
N TRP A 164 6.59 -14.25 18.10
CA TRP A 164 6.79 -14.07 16.67
C TRP A 164 5.58 -13.43 16.00
N GLY A 165 5.87 -12.57 15.04
CA GLY A 165 4.90 -11.92 14.20
C GLY A 165 5.37 -10.53 13.82
N THR A 166 4.88 -10.03 12.69
CA THR A 166 5.00 -8.63 12.31
C THR A 166 3.77 -7.88 12.76
N ALA A 167 3.94 -6.67 13.27
CA ALA A 167 2.78 -5.87 13.63
C ALA A 167 2.10 -5.31 12.38
N GLY A 168 0.79 -5.08 12.48
CA GLY A 168 -0.01 -4.63 11.35
C GLY A 168 0.28 -3.18 11.00
N ALA A 169 0.20 -2.83 9.72
CA ALA A 169 0.29 -1.44 9.29
C ALA A 169 -0.98 -0.66 9.66
N GLY A 170 -0.86 0.64 9.89
CA GLY A 170 -1.99 1.55 10.01
C GLY A 170 -2.66 1.79 8.66
N GLY A 171 -3.97 1.92 8.68
CA GLY A 171 -4.79 2.23 7.50
C GLY A 171 -4.62 3.68 7.06
N ALA A 172 -4.75 3.92 5.76
CA ALA A 172 -4.74 5.29 5.23
C ALA A 172 -5.99 6.08 5.67
N GLY A 173 -5.83 7.37 5.95
CA GLY A 173 -6.94 8.29 6.15
C GLY A 173 -7.72 8.54 4.87
N GLY A 174 -9.02 8.75 4.98
CA GLY A 174 -9.89 8.98 3.82
C GLY A 174 -9.84 10.42 3.34
N SER A 175 -9.65 10.58 2.02
CA SER A 175 -9.64 11.89 1.37
C SER A 175 -11.02 12.53 1.35
N THR A 176 -11.10 13.87 1.34
CA THR A 176 -12.37 14.60 1.29
C THR A 176 -12.31 15.77 0.32
N GLN A 177 -13.43 16.01 -0.37
CA GLN A 177 -13.62 17.18 -1.24
C GLN A 177 -14.57 18.21 -0.63
N THR A 178 -15.19 17.90 0.52
CA THR A 178 -16.15 18.76 1.20
C THR A 178 -15.49 20.05 1.69
N VAL A 179 -16.10 21.19 1.35
CA VAL A 179 -15.58 22.51 1.73
C VAL A 179 -15.51 22.64 3.26
N GLY A 180 -14.34 23.02 3.77
CA GLY A 180 -14.08 23.16 5.20
C GLY A 180 -13.84 21.84 5.95
N ALA A 181 -13.94 20.68 5.29
CA ALA A 181 -13.72 19.40 5.94
C ALA A 181 -12.24 19.06 6.09
N VAL A 182 -11.91 18.39 7.19
CA VAL A 182 -10.57 17.83 7.42
C VAL A 182 -10.53 16.45 6.76
N SER A 183 -9.46 16.13 6.03
CA SER A 183 -9.26 14.75 5.57
C SER A 183 -8.92 13.83 6.74
N GLY A 184 -9.16 12.54 6.56
CA GLY A 184 -8.83 11.55 7.57
C GLY A 184 -7.34 11.55 7.89
N SER A 185 -7.00 11.43 9.17
CA SER A 185 -5.64 11.07 9.58
C SER A 185 -5.34 9.61 9.26
N GLY A 186 -4.07 9.30 9.05
CA GLY A 186 -3.63 7.92 8.93
C GLY A 186 -3.63 7.21 10.29
N GLY A 187 -3.95 5.92 10.30
CA GLY A 187 -3.92 5.11 11.51
C GLY A 187 -2.50 4.83 11.99
N ALA A 188 -2.30 4.65 13.28
CA ALA A 188 -0.99 4.26 13.80
C ALA A 188 -0.64 2.82 13.39
N GLY A 189 0.63 2.53 13.19
CA GLY A 189 1.13 1.17 13.04
C GLY A 189 1.07 0.39 14.35
N GLY A 190 0.86 -0.93 14.27
CA GLY A 190 0.83 -1.80 15.43
C GLY A 190 2.20 -2.00 16.07
N ALA A 191 2.25 -2.30 17.37
CA ALA A 191 3.49 -2.67 18.05
C ALA A 191 3.83 -4.15 17.87
N ALA A 192 5.12 -4.46 17.74
CA ALA A 192 5.61 -5.83 17.79
C ALA A 192 5.69 -6.37 19.23
N GLY A 193 5.90 -7.67 19.38
CA GLY A 193 6.10 -8.35 20.66
C GLY A 193 7.56 -8.28 21.14
N LEU A 194 8.12 -9.42 21.50
CA LEU A 194 9.51 -9.60 21.89
C LEU A 194 10.44 -9.58 20.67
N PHE A 195 9.99 -10.22 19.58
CA PHE A 195 10.66 -10.22 18.29
C PHE A 195 9.69 -9.75 17.22
N GLY A 196 10.21 -9.02 16.22
CA GLY A 196 9.43 -8.58 15.06
C GLY A 196 9.46 -7.08 14.86
N THR A 197 9.06 -6.61 13.68
CA THR A 197 9.07 -5.19 13.33
C THR A 197 7.75 -4.52 13.68
N GLY A 198 7.83 -3.27 14.10
CA GLY A 198 6.67 -2.41 14.25
C GLY A 198 5.99 -2.14 12.91
N GLY A 199 4.67 -1.97 12.93
CA GLY A 199 3.90 -1.68 11.74
C GLY A 199 4.14 -0.25 11.26
N ALA A 200 4.12 -0.02 9.94
CA ALA A 200 4.15 1.34 9.43
C ALA A 200 2.87 2.10 9.80
N GLY A 201 2.96 3.40 10.04
CA GLY A 201 1.80 4.28 10.16
C GLY A 201 1.16 4.53 8.80
N GLY A 202 -0.16 4.71 8.79
CA GLY A 202 -0.92 5.03 7.58
C GLY A 202 -0.67 6.47 7.13
N ALA A 203 -0.70 6.70 5.82
CA ALA A 203 -0.73 8.06 5.30
C ALA A 203 -2.09 8.73 5.59
N ALA A 204 -2.11 10.05 5.74
CA ALA A 204 -3.36 10.79 5.81
C ALA A 204 -4.04 10.88 4.43
N GLY A 205 -5.34 11.19 4.45
CA GLY A 205 -6.09 11.55 3.25
C GLY A 205 -5.76 12.95 2.75
N VAL A 206 -6.12 13.25 1.51
CA VAL A 206 -5.99 14.59 0.91
C VAL A 206 -7.26 15.39 1.15
N SER A 207 -7.14 16.70 1.42
CA SER A 207 -8.27 17.63 1.49
C SER A 207 -8.20 18.67 0.38
N VAL A 208 -9.19 18.69 -0.52
CA VAL A 208 -9.19 19.66 -1.64
C VAL A 208 -9.68 21.03 -1.20
N ASN A 209 -10.49 21.16 -0.14
CA ASN A 209 -11.07 22.45 0.27
C ASN A 209 -11.06 22.68 1.79
N GLY A 210 -10.13 22.02 2.48
CA GLY A 210 -10.03 22.10 3.93
C GLY A 210 -8.63 21.74 4.41
N ARG A 211 -8.53 21.16 5.60
CA ARG A 211 -7.24 20.82 6.23
C ARG A 211 -6.82 19.39 5.95
N GLY A 212 -5.52 19.17 5.81
CA GLY A 212 -4.94 17.84 5.68
C GLY A 212 -4.88 17.13 7.03
N GLY A 213 -5.20 15.84 7.04
CA GLY A 213 -5.02 14.97 8.21
C GLY A 213 -3.55 14.70 8.50
N PHE A 214 -3.24 14.30 9.73
CA PHE A 214 -1.88 13.90 10.11
C PHE A 214 -1.56 12.48 9.66
N GLY A 215 -0.30 12.24 9.31
CA GLY A 215 0.19 10.89 9.12
C GLY A 215 0.18 10.09 10.42
N GLY A 216 -0.09 8.79 10.32
CA GLY A 216 -0.09 7.89 11.48
C GLY A 216 1.32 7.63 11.99
N ASN A 217 1.50 7.47 13.29
CA ASN A 217 2.81 7.10 13.84
C ASN A 217 3.16 5.65 13.47
N GLY A 218 4.44 5.38 13.27
CA GLY A 218 4.95 4.01 13.17
C GLY A 218 4.88 3.29 14.51
N GLY A 219 4.64 1.98 14.46
CA GLY A 219 4.58 1.13 15.64
C GLY A 219 5.96 0.79 16.20
N ALA A 220 6.02 0.45 17.50
CA ALA A 220 7.26 0.03 18.13
C ALA A 220 7.74 -1.33 17.59
N GLY A 221 9.05 -1.44 17.39
CA GLY A 221 9.73 -2.72 17.12
C GLY A 221 9.76 -3.63 18.33
N GLY A 222 10.21 -4.87 18.11
CA GLY A 222 10.25 -5.90 19.15
C GLY A 222 11.18 -5.52 20.31
N LEU A 223 10.78 -5.90 21.53
CA LEU A 223 11.52 -5.54 22.73
C LEU A 223 12.97 -6.06 22.73
N ILE A 224 13.22 -7.27 22.22
CA ILE A 224 14.59 -7.80 22.05
C ILE A 224 15.13 -7.45 20.67
N TYR A 225 14.42 -7.82 19.59
CA TYR A 225 14.89 -7.58 18.23
C TYR A 225 13.75 -7.15 17.33
N GLY A 226 13.94 -5.99 16.70
CA GLY A 226 12.99 -5.50 15.73
C GLY A 226 13.15 -4.02 15.45
N ALA A 227 13.06 -3.67 14.18
CA ALA A 227 12.99 -2.26 13.78
C ALA A 227 11.63 -1.66 14.15
N GLY A 228 11.64 -0.38 14.50
CA GLY A 228 10.41 0.40 14.57
C GLY A 228 9.80 0.64 13.20
N GLY A 229 8.48 0.79 13.13
CA GLY A 229 7.77 1.06 11.89
C GLY A 229 7.97 2.49 11.40
N ALA A 230 7.89 2.72 10.10
CA ALA A 230 7.93 4.07 9.55
C ALA A 230 6.67 4.87 9.95
N GLY A 231 6.81 6.19 10.11
CA GLY A 231 5.67 7.11 10.21
C GLY A 231 5.01 7.34 8.85
N GLY A 232 3.70 7.60 8.86
CA GLY A 232 2.92 7.89 7.67
C GLY A 232 3.06 9.34 7.21
N ALA A 233 2.85 9.60 5.92
CA ALA A 233 2.86 10.95 5.38
C ALA A 233 1.64 11.77 5.83
N GLY A 234 1.86 13.07 6.04
CA GLY A 234 0.81 14.06 6.28
C GLY A 234 -0.02 14.34 5.04
N GLY A 235 -1.24 14.84 5.24
CA GLY A 235 -2.21 15.05 4.18
C GLY A 235 -1.99 16.37 3.46
N ASN A 236 -2.01 16.33 2.13
CA ASN A 236 -1.98 17.54 1.31
C ASN A 236 -3.31 18.30 1.44
N ALA A 237 -3.25 19.62 1.34
CA ALA A 237 -4.42 20.49 1.55
C ALA A 237 -4.37 21.77 0.71
N ILE A 238 -5.51 22.37 0.37
CA ILE A 238 -5.51 23.78 -0.08
C ILE A 238 -5.23 24.72 1.09
N SER A 239 -5.79 24.45 2.28
CA SER A 239 -5.55 25.29 3.46
C SER A 239 -4.31 24.81 4.24
N VAL A 240 -4.44 24.38 5.49
CA VAL A 240 -3.34 23.88 6.32
C VAL A 240 -3.09 22.41 6.00
N ALA A 241 -1.86 22.07 5.62
CA ALA A 241 -1.46 20.69 5.38
C ALA A 241 -1.21 19.94 6.70
N GLY A 242 -1.34 18.62 6.66
CA GLY A 242 -1.11 17.77 7.82
C GLY A 242 0.37 17.48 8.03
N GLY A 243 0.79 17.34 9.28
CA GLY A 243 2.14 16.88 9.62
C GLY A 243 2.34 15.39 9.36
N GLY A 244 3.58 14.98 9.12
CA GLY A 244 3.97 13.58 9.05
C GLY A 244 3.95 12.89 10.41
N GLY A 245 3.68 11.59 10.43
CA GLY A 245 3.71 10.77 11.63
C GLY A 245 5.15 10.48 12.08
N ALA A 246 5.37 10.31 13.37
CA ALA A 246 6.68 9.91 13.89
C ALA A 246 7.00 8.45 13.51
N GLY A 247 8.28 8.15 13.32
CA GLY A 247 8.76 6.78 13.23
C GLY A 247 8.67 6.07 14.59
N GLY A 248 8.47 4.76 14.56
CA GLY A 248 8.45 3.91 15.75
C GLY A 248 9.84 3.66 16.30
N ASN A 249 9.95 3.46 17.60
CA ASN A 249 11.22 3.13 18.24
C ASN A 249 11.51 1.62 18.13
N ALA A 250 12.79 1.25 18.09
CA ALA A 250 13.23 -0.13 18.32
C ALA A 250 13.38 -0.43 19.83
N GLY A 251 13.48 -1.72 20.18
CA GLY A 251 13.70 -2.18 21.55
C GLY A 251 15.18 -2.25 21.94
N LEU A 252 15.68 -3.45 22.21
CA LEU A 252 17.08 -3.68 22.60
C LEU A 252 18.02 -3.66 21.38
N PHE A 253 17.62 -4.33 20.31
CA PHE A 253 18.30 -4.39 19.03
C PHE A 253 17.35 -4.00 17.89
N GLY A 254 17.85 -3.25 16.92
CA GLY A 254 17.10 -2.87 15.72
C GLY A 254 17.15 -1.37 15.44
N THR A 255 16.77 -0.96 14.24
CA THR A 255 16.80 0.45 13.86
C THR A 255 15.49 1.15 14.18
N GLY A 256 15.56 2.43 14.51
CA GLY A 256 14.37 3.26 14.60
C GLY A 256 13.70 3.42 13.23
N GLY A 257 12.37 3.58 13.22
CA GLY A 257 11.61 3.84 12.02
C GLY A 257 11.83 5.26 11.52
N VAL A 258 11.76 5.47 10.21
CA VAL A 258 11.82 6.82 9.63
C VAL A 258 10.56 7.62 9.95
N GLY A 259 10.68 8.93 10.14
CA GLY A 259 9.54 9.84 10.24
C GLY A 259 8.87 10.05 8.88
N GLY A 260 7.55 10.27 8.89
CA GLY A 260 6.78 10.55 7.69
C GLY A 260 6.98 11.98 7.19
N ALA A 261 6.86 12.22 5.88
CA ALA A 261 6.89 13.56 5.33
C ALA A 261 5.65 14.38 5.75
N GLY A 262 5.79 15.69 5.92
CA GLY A 262 4.66 16.61 6.03
C GLY A 262 3.96 16.80 4.69
N GLY A 263 2.67 17.15 4.73
CA GLY A 263 1.88 17.41 3.53
C GLY A 263 2.12 18.80 2.95
N ASP A 264 1.81 18.97 1.67
CA ASP A 264 1.90 20.24 0.95
C ASP A 264 0.60 21.05 1.06
N SER A 265 0.74 22.39 1.09
CA SER A 265 -0.38 23.33 1.16
C SER A 265 -0.47 24.29 -0.02
N GLY A 266 -1.68 24.47 -0.55
CA GLY A 266 -2.00 25.41 -1.64
C GLY A 266 -1.88 26.89 -1.26
N LEU A 267 -2.49 27.28 -0.14
CA LEU A 267 -2.68 28.67 0.27
C LEU A 267 -2.08 28.99 1.66
N SER A 268 -1.75 27.98 2.45
CA SER A 268 -1.24 28.15 3.82
C SER A 268 0.14 27.51 4.00
N GLY A 269 0.55 27.27 5.25
CA GLY A 269 1.82 26.62 5.58
C GLY A 269 1.83 25.11 5.32
N GLY A 270 2.99 24.61 4.87
CA GLY A 270 3.23 23.19 4.68
C GLY A 270 3.30 22.45 6.01
N GLY A 271 2.99 21.16 6.00
CA GLY A 271 3.02 20.30 7.18
C GLY A 271 4.45 20.04 7.64
N ALA A 272 4.68 19.95 8.96
CA ALA A 272 5.98 19.53 9.47
C ALA A 272 6.24 18.04 9.17
N GLY A 273 7.51 17.69 8.95
CA GLY A 273 7.95 16.30 8.90
C GLY A 273 7.90 15.64 10.27
N GLY A 274 7.62 14.34 10.30
CA GLY A 274 7.61 13.54 11.52
C GLY A 274 9.03 13.25 12.01
N ALA A 275 9.21 13.11 13.33
CA ALA A 275 10.49 12.71 13.89
C ALA A 275 10.83 11.25 13.53
N GLY A 276 12.11 10.94 13.37
CA GLY A 276 12.59 9.56 13.30
C GLY A 276 12.52 8.88 14.68
N GLY A 277 12.30 7.57 14.68
CA GLY A 277 12.28 6.76 15.89
C GLY A 277 13.67 6.46 16.42
N ALA A 278 13.77 6.17 17.71
CA ALA A 278 15.03 5.76 18.33
C ALA A 278 15.45 4.35 17.88
N GLY A 279 16.75 4.17 17.66
CA GLY A 279 17.38 2.87 17.49
C GLY A 279 17.42 2.07 18.79
N GLY A 280 17.74 0.78 18.67
CA GLY A 280 17.74 -0.15 19.79
C GLY A 280 18.79 0.19 20.83
N MET A 281 18.46 0.04 22.11
CA MET A 281 19.27 0.49 23.25
C MET A 281 20.73 0.00 23.21
N LEU A 282 20.97 -1.25 22.79
CA LEU A 282 22.31 -1.81 22.68
C LEU A 282 22.89 -1.57 21.29
N SER A 283 22.18 -1.96 20.24
CA SER A 283 22.65 -1.76 18.87
C SER A 283 21.51 -1.41 17.93
N GLY A 284 21.66 -0.29 17.24
CA GLY A 284 20.66 0.19 16.30
C GLY A 284 20.83 1.64 15.95
N ASN A 285 20.72 1.94 14.66
CA ASN A 285 20.70 3.32 14.18
C ASN A 285 19.36 3.98 14.52
N GLY A 286 19.40 5.27 14.79
CA GLY A 286 18.19 6.09 14.82
C GLY A 286 17.57 6.22 13.43
N GLY A 287 16.25 6.36 13.38
CA GLY A 287 15.52 6.60 12.14
C GLY A 287 15.72 8.03 11.64
N ALA A 288 15.71 8.25 10.33
CA ALA A 288 15.75 9.60 9.78
C ALA A 288 14.46 10.37 10.08
N GLY A 289 14.55 11.68 10.26
CA GLY A 289 13.39 12.58 10.31
C GLY A 289 12.76 12.77 8.92
N GLY A 290 11.45 13.01 8.89
CA GLY A 290 10.71 13.26 7.66
C GLY A 290 10.93 14.67 7.13
N ALA A 291 10.82 14.86 5.82
CA ALA A 291 10.86 16.19 5.21
C ALA A 291 9.61 17.01 5.59
N GLY A 292 9.77 18.33 5.72
CA GLY A 292 8.64 19.25 5.79
C GLY A 292 8.01 19.49 4.42
N GLY A 293 6.70 19.72 4.40
CA GLY A 293 5.92 19.96 3.19
C GLY A 293 6.02 21.40 2.68
N ILE A 294 5.65 21.61 1.43
CA ILE A 294 5.72 22.90 0.74
C ILE A 294 4.56 23.81 1.17
N GLY A 295 4.87 25.09 1.41
CA GLY A 295 3.89 26.14 1.70
C GLY A 295 3.56 27.02 0.48
N GLY A 296 2.27 27.23 0.22
CA GLY A 296 1.77 28.29 -0.66
C GLY A 296 1.89 28.02 -2.17
N VAL A 297 1.55 26.82 -2.64
CA VAL A 297 1.74 26.41 -4.04
C VAL A 297 0.80 27.05 -5.09
N THR A 298 -0.32 27.69 -4.72
CA THR A 298 -1.34 28.18 -5.70
C THR A 298 -1.94 29.56 -5.40
N GLY A 299 -1.13 30.61 -5.35
CA GLY A 299 -1.61 31.98 -5.18
C GLY A 299 -1.57 32.40 -3.71
N ALA A 300 -0.42 32.94 -3.34
CA ALA A 300 0.03 32.98 -1.97
C ALA A 300 -0.70 33.97 -1.07
N GLN A 301 -1.20 33.46 0.07
CA GLN A 301 -1.44 34.33 1.22
C GLN A 301 -0.10 34.69 1.88
N PRO A 302 0.04 35.90 2.46
CA PRO A 302 1.19 36.23 3.28
C PRO A 302 1.41 35.17 4.38
N ASN A 303 2.66 34.83 4.67
CA ASN A 303 3.06 33.87 5.73
C ASN A 303 2.72 32.39 5.48
N ALA A 304 2.50 31.97 4.23
CA ALA A 304 2.39 30.55 3.86
C ALA A 304 3.77 29.86 3.90
N ASN A 305 4.26 29.58 5.11
CA ASN A 305 5.60 29.07 5.37
C ASN A 305 5.79 27.61 4.93
N GLY A 306 7.02 27.25 4.60
CA GLY A 306 7.37 25.84 4.41
C GLY A 306 7.31 25.09 5.75
N GLY A 307 6.93 23.82 5.72
CA GLY A 307 6.92 22.98 6.91
C GLY A 307 8.33 22.69 7.41
N ALA A 308 8.54 22.63 8.72
CA ALA A 308 9.84 22.24 9.26
C ALA A 308 10.14 20.75 8.97
N GLY A 309 11.42 20.41 8.77
CA GLY A 309 11.88 19.04 8.76
C GLY A 309 11.80 18.40 10.14
N GLY A 310 11.55 17.09 10.19
CA GLY A 310 11.50 16.32 11.43
C GLY A 310 12.90 16.03 11.97
N ALA A 311 13.04 15.94 13.29
CA ALA A 311 14.30 15.54 13.91
C ALA A 311 14.65 14.07 13.59
N GLY A 312 15.94 13.77 13.44
CA GLY A 312 16.44 12.40 13.40
C GLY A 312 16.35 11.72 14.77
N GLY A 313 16.15 10.41 14.77
CA GLY A 313 16.08 9.59 15.97
C GLY A 313 17.46 9.32 16.57
N HIS A 314 17.51 9.11 17.89
CA HIS A 314 18.74 8.76 18.59
C HIS A 314 19.15 7.30 18.35
N SER A 315 20.45 7.00 18.36
CA SER A 315 20.94 5.61 18.41
C SER A 315 21.06 5.10 19.86
N GLY A 316 21.19 3.78 20.01
CA GLY A 316 21.64 3.18 21.27
C GLY A 316 23.16 3.19 21.42
N LEU A 317 23.68 2.33 22.31
CA LEU A 317 25.09 2.24 22.67
C LEU A 317 26.02 2.07 21.46
N PHE A 318 25.63 1.21 20.51
CA PHE A 318 26.24 1.03 19.20
C PHE A 318 25.27 1.49 18.10
N GLY A 319 25.78 2.21 17.11
CA GLY A 319 25.00 2.69 15.95
C GLY A 319 25.09 4.20 15.77
N ALA A 320 24.59 4.70 14.65
CA ALA A 320 24.58 6.12 14.31
C ALA A 320 23.21 6.74 14.55
N GLY A 321 23.19 8.00 14.99
CA GLY A 321 21.97 8.79 15.03
C GLY A 321 21.37 8.96 13.64
N GLY A 322 20.05 9.11 13.57
CA GLY A 322 19.32 9.33 12.31
C GLY A 322 19.54 10.74 11.78
N ALA A 323 19.56 10.92 10.46
CA ALA A 323 19.62 12.25 9.87
C ALA A 323 18.34 13.05 10.14
N GLY A 324 18.47 14.37 10.30
CA GLY A 324 17.34 15.29 10.33
C GLY A 324 16.71 15.45 8.95
N GLY A 325 15.40 15.69 8.92
CA GLY A 325 14.64 15.91 7.70
C GLY A 325 14.88 17.29 7.12
N THR A 326 14.74 17.44 5.81
CA THR A 326 14.85 18.75 5.16
C THR A 326 13.63 19.62 5.44
N GLY A 327 13.83 20.93 5.56
CA GLY A 327 12.75 21.90 5.61
C GLY A 327 12.03 22.06 4.27
N GLY A 328 10.74 22.32 4.32
CA GLY A 328 9.86 22.49 3.16
C GLY A 328 10.06 23.84 2.48
N MET A 329 9.79 23.90 1.19
CA MET A 329 9.88 25.14 0.41
C MET A 329 8.71 26.09 0.75
N SER A 330 8.88 27.38 0.47
CA SER A 330 7.78 28.35 0.47
C SER A 330 7.77 29.18 -0.79
N ALA A 331 6.61 29.29 -1.44
CA ALA A 331 6.44 30.07 -2.67
C ALA A 331 5.71 31.42 -2.46
N ALA A 332 5.44 31.80 -1.20
CA ALA A 332 4.64 32.96 -0.85
C ALA A 332 5.43 34.27 -0.64
N PRO A 333 4.85 35.47 -0.86
CA PRO A 333 5.48 36.72 -0.46
C PRO A 333 5.48 36.83 1.06
N THR A 334 6.51 37.48 1.61
CA THR A 334 6.73 37.66 3.05
C THR A 334 6.61 36.37 3.87
N SER A 335 7.10 35.24 3.34
CA SER A 335 7.07 33.94 4.01
C SER A 335 8.47 33.46 4.42
N THR A 336 8.50 32.42 5.25
CA THR A 336 9.72 31.74 5.68
C THR A 336 9.66 30.29 5.17
N ALA A 337 10.70 29.83 4.48
CA ALA A 337 10.82 28.41 4.18
C ALA A 337 11.10 27.61 5.47
N GLY A 338 10.75 26.33 5.46
CA GLY A 338 10.85 25.50 6.65
C GLY A 338 12.29 25.33 7.11
N ALA A 339 12.53 25.31 8.41
CA ALA A 339 13.84 24.93 8.94
C ALA A 339 14.10 23.43 8.71
N GLY A 340 15.36 23.04 8.55
CA GLY A 340 15.77 21.64 8.62
C GLY A 340 15.58 21.09 10.04
N GLY A 341 15.37 19.79 10.14
CA GLY A 341 15.30 19.08 11.41
C GLY A 341 16.68 18.75 11.96
N SER A 342 16.85 18.72 13.27
CA SER A 342 18.12 18.36 13.90
C SER A 342 18.52 16.91 13.63
N GLY A 343 19.82 16.64 13.63
CA GLY A 343 20.35 15.29 13.61
C GLY A 343 20.03 14.53 14.90
N GLY A 344 20.04 13.20 14.81
CA GLY A 344 19.87 12.32 15.96
C GLY A 344 21.15 12.19 16.77
N GLY A 345 21.05 12.26 18.09
CA GLY A 345 22.17 11.99 18.99
C GLY A 345 22.74 10.56 18.87
N ALA A 346 24.05 10.44 19.08
CA ALA A 346 24.79 9.17 19.08
C ALA A 346 24.83 8.52 20.47
N GLY A 347 25.10 7.21 20.50
CA GLY A 347 25.55 6.51 21.71
C GLY A 347 27.07 6.53 21.88
N LEU A 348 27.57 5.77 22.85
CA LEU A 348 28.99 5.75 23.23
C LEU A 348 29.92 5.32 22.08
N PHE A 349 29.45 4.42 21.21
CA PHE A 349 30.23 3.86 20.11
C PHE A 349 29.54 4.14 18.76
N GLY A 350 29.25 5.42 18.51
CA GLY A 350 28.46 5.87 17.37
C GLY A 350 28.76 7.31 16.94
N ALA A 351 28.32 7.68 15.75
CA ALA A 351 28.32 9.07 15.28
C ALA A 351 26.92 9.66 15.36
N GLY A 352 26.84 10.98 15.56
CA GLY A 352 25.56 11.69 15.47
C GLY A 352 25.03 11.66 14.04
N GLY A 353 23.72 11.79 13.89
CA GLY A 353 23.11 12.05 12.60
C GLY A 353 23.39 13.48 12.16
N ALA A 354 23.49 13.71 10.85
CA ALA A 354 23.55 15.06 10.31
C ALA A 354 22.19 15.75 10.42
N GLY A 355 22.17 17.03 10.78
CA GLY A 355 20.97 17.84 10.64
C GLY A 355 20.55 18.06 9.18
N GLY A 356 19.28 18.46 9.02
CA GLY A 356 18.64 18.67 7.74
C GLY A 356 18.93 20.04 7.15
N ALA A 357 18.92 20.11 5.83
CA ALA A 357 18.96 21.38 5.11
C ALA A 357 17.67 22.18 5.35
N GLY A 358 17.79 23.50 5.44
CA GLY A 358 16.63 24.39 5.41
C GLY A 358 15.97 24.45 4.04
N GLY A 359 14.71 24.83 4.01
CA GLY A 359 13.91 24.95 2.80
C GLY A 359 14.24 26.20 1.98
N ILE A 360 13.83 26.17 0.71
CA ILE A 360 14.03 27.28 -0.24
C ILE A 360 12.79 28.18 -0.25
N ALA A 361 13.00 29.49 -0.23
CA ALA A 361 11.94 30.48 -0.39
C ALA A 361 12.06 31.19 -1.74
N THR A 362 10.97 31.26 -2.51
CA THR A 362 10.97 31.82 -3.87
C THR A 362 10.12 33.09 -4.02
N GLY A 363 9.46 33.54 -2.96
CA GLY A 363 8.60 34.74 -2.99
C GLY A 363 9.33 36.05 -2.64
N SER A 364 8.73 37.18 -3.04
CA SER A 364 9.28 38.52 -2.73
C SER A 364 9.34 38.77 -1.22
N ALA A 365 10.48 39.28 -0.72
CA ALA A 365 10.75 39.52 0.69
C ALA A 365 10.60 38.26 1.59
N SER A 366 10.88 37.08 1.05
CA SER A 366 10.87 35.81 1.78
C SER A 366 12.25 35.46 2.36
N THR A 367 12.28 34.57 3.36
CA THR A 367 13.51 34.10 4.01
C THR A 367 13.67 32.59 3.83
N GLY A 368 14.89 32.16 3.49
CA GLY A 368 15.24 30.75 3.43
C GLY A 368 15.17 30.09 4.82
N GLY A 369 15.01 28.77 4.83
CA GLY A 369 15.01 28.00 6.07
C GLY A 369 16.40 27.89 6.67
N ALA A 370 16.50 27.91 8.00
CA ALA A 370 17.74 27.57 8.69
C ALA A 370 18.05 26.08 8.53
N GLY A 371 19.31 25.72 8.29
CA GLY A 371 19.79 24.35 8.49
C GLY A 371 19.84 24.02 9.98
N ALA A 372 19.93 22.73 10.30
CA ALA A 372 20.11 22.26 11.67
C ALA A 372 21.42 21.46 11.80
N GLU A 373 21.92 21.38 13.03
CA GLU A 373 23.04 20.51 13.42
C GLU A 373 22.55 19.10 13.78
#